data_AF-I3Z738-F1
#
_entry.id   AF-I3Z738-F1
#
_cell.length_a   1.000
_cell.length_b   1.000
_cell.length_c   1.000
_cell.angle_alpha   90.00
_cell.angle_beta   90.00
_cell.angle_gamma   90.00
#
_symmetry.space_group_name_H-M   'P 1'
#
loop_
_entity.id
_entity.type
_entity.pdbx_description
1 polymer ?
#
loop_
_entity_poly.entity_id
_entity_poly.type
_entity_poly.pdbx_seq_one_letter_code
_entity_poly.pdbx_strand_id
1 'polypeptide(L)' 'MSDKEITVEDLNKLQKKASDNAIKLNKAMGMTYLVVRNNKLIQIEPDGKETIIGKPEFGTKRIEKKQITLKPSA' A
#
# COMPACT_ATOMS: atom_id res chain seq x y z
N MET A 1 -11.59 4.26 -22.88
CA MET A 1 -10.96 3.50 -21.78
C MET A 1 -12.01 2.51 -21.34
N SER A 2 -11.81 1.21 -21.59
CA SER A 2 -12.81 0.20 -21.24
C SER A 2 -12.85 0.06 -19.72
N ASP A 3 -14.01 0.31 -19.13
CA ASP A 3 -14.28 0.06 -17.71
C ASP A 3 -14.26 -1.45 -17.49
N LYS A 4 -13.06 -2.02 -17.32
CA LYS A 4 -12.89 -3.38 -16.84
C LYS A 4 -13.28 -3.39 -15.38
N GLU A 5 -14.43 -3.96 -15.06
CA GLU A 5 -14.76 -4.33 -13.70
C GLU A 5 -13.70 -5.32 -13.21
N ILE A 6 -12.92 -4.89 -12.22
CA ILE A 6 -11.90 -5.72 -11.56
C ILE A 6 -12.41 -6.07 -10.17
N THR A 7 -12.18 -7.33 -9.77
CA THR A 7 -12.52 -7.76 -8.41
C THR A 7 -11.59 -7.10 -7.40
N VAL A 8 -12.01 -7.01 -6.14
CA VAL A 8 -11.15 -6.55 -5.05
C VAL A 8 -9.90 -7.43 -4.92
N GLU A 9 -10.02 -8.73 -5.17
CA GLU A 9 -8.88 -9.65 -5.16
C GLU A 9 -7.87 -9.31 -6.26
N ASP A 10 -8.33 -8.99 -7.47
CA ASP A 10 -7.47 -8.63 -8.58
C ASP A 10 -6.83 -7.26 -8.38
N LEU A 11 -7.56 -6.31 -7.80
CA LEU A 11 -7.02 -5.02 -7.38
C LEU A 11 -5.88 -5.21 -6.35
N ASN A 12 -6.09 -6.06 -5.34
CA ASN A 12 -5.08 -6.36 -4.33
C ASN A 12 -3.83 -7.04 -4.94
N LYS A 13 -4.02 -7.95 -5.89
CA LYS A 13 -2.90 -8.58 -6.63
C LYS A 13 -2.13 -7.56 -7.45
N LEU A 14 -2.82 -6.66 -8.15
CA LEU A 14 -2.19 -5.59 -8.94
C LEU A 14 -1.41 -4.63 -8.04
N GLN A 15 -1.99 -4.21 -6.92
CA GLN A 15 -1.30 -3.37 -5.93
C GLN A 15 -0.04 -4.06 -5.39
N LYS A 16 -0.13 -5.35 -5.03
CA LYS A 16 1.02 -6.13 -4.55
C LYS A 16 2.14 -6.18 -5.60
N LYS A 17 1.79 -6.49 -6.86
CA LYS A 17 2.74 -6.53 -7.98
C LYS A 17 3.40 -5.17 -8.22
N ALA A 18 2.64 -4.09 -8.19
CA ALA A 18 3.17 -2.74 -8.35
C ALA A 18 4.13 -2.37 -7.21
N SER A 19 3.77 -2.73 -5.98
CA SER A 19 4.60 -2.51 -4.79
C SER A 19 5.93 -3.27 -4.88
N ASP A 20 5.87 -4.56 -5.27
CA ASP A 20 7.08 -5.39 -5.44
C ASP A 20 8.02 -4.83 -6.52
N ASN A 21 7.46 -4.32 -7.63
CA ASN A 21 8.24 -3.69 -8.69
C ASN A 21 8.89 -2.38 -8.22
N ALA A 22 8.16 -1.53 -7.50
CA ALA A 22 8.70 -0.29 -6.95
C ALA A 22 9.84 -0.56 -5.96
N ILE A 23 9.68 -1.57 -5.09
CA ILE A 23 10.74 -2.00 -4.15
C ILE A 23 11.98 -2.46 -4.91
N LYS A 24 11.83 -3.29 -5.94
CA LYS A 24 12.97 -3.76 -6.76
C LYS A 24 13.68 -2.61 -7.45
N LEU A 25 12.92 -1.67 -8.02
CA LEU A 25 13.48 -0.49 -8.68
C LEU A 25 14.25 0.39 -7.68
N ASN A 26 13.66 0.70 -6.53
CA ASN A 26 14.32 1.49 -5.49
C ASN A 26 15.62 0.84 -5.01
N LYS A 27 15.63 -0.49 -4.85
CA LYS A 27 16.86 -1.24 -4.55
C LYS A 27 17.90 -1.12 -5.65
N ALA A 28 17.51 -1.30 -6.91
CA ALA A 28 18.43 -1.19 -8.05
C ALA A 28 19.00 0.23 -8.20
N MET A 29 18.23 1.26 -7.83
CA MET A 29 18.65 2.66 -7.87
C MET A 29 19.39 3.12 -6.61
N GLY A 30 19.54 2.27 -5.59
CA GLY A 30 20.13 2.66 -4.32
C GLY A 30 19.34 3.77 -3.62
N MET A 31 18.01 3.73 -3.70
CA MET A 31 17.10 4.70 -3.08
C MET A 31 16.48 4.15 -1.81
N THR A 32 16.30 5.03 -0.82
CA THR A 32 15.50 4.74 0.37
C THR A 32 14.04 4.54 0.00
N TYR A 33 13.37 3.58 0.62
CA TYR A 33 11.93 3.35 0.41
C TYR A 33 11.21 2.97 1.71
N LEU A 34 9.90 3.23 1.74
CA LEU A 34 9.06 2.97 2.91
C LEU A 34 8.23 1.70 2.71
N VAL A 35 8.13 0.88 3.75
CA VAL A 35 7.27 -0.31 3.78
C VAL A 35 6.52 -0.41 5.09
N VAL A 36 5.34 -1.02 5.05
CA VAL A 36 4.57 -1.37 6.25
C VAL A 36 4.78 -2.85 6.54
N ARG A 37 5.36 -3.19 7.69
CA ARG A 37 5.53 -4.58 8.16
C ARG A 37 5.25 -4.67 9.64
N ASN A 38 4.65 -5.76 10.11
CA ASN A 38 4.34 -5.99 11.53
C ASN A 38 3.62 -4.82 12.20
N ASN A 39 2.72 -4.17 11.47
CA ASN A 39 2.08 -2.93 11.91
C ASN A 39 3.12 -1.92 12.42
N LYS A 40 4.18 -1.67 11.61
CA LYS A 40 5.21 -0.62 11.73
C LYS A 40 5.51 0.00 10.36
N LEU A 41 5.65 1.32 10.31
CA LEU A 41 6.20 2.00 9.14
C LEU A 41 7.72 1.96 9.24
N ILE A 42 8.34 1.31 8.26
CA ILE A 42 9.77 1.03 8.23
C ILE A 42 10.37 1.73 7.00
N GLN A 43 11.41 2.52 7.22
CA GLN A 43 12.32 2.97 6.18
C GLN A 43 13.34 1.89 5.92
N ILE A 44 13.54 1.55 4.65
CA ILE A 44 14.64 0.69 4.22
C ILE A 44 15.62 1.56 3.45
N GLU A 45 16.83 1.63 3.95
CA GLU A 45 17.96 2.29 3.30
C GLU A 45 18.58 1.41 2.19
N PRO A 46 19.38 2.00 1.28
CA PRO A 46 20.00 1.27 0.17
C PRO A 46 20.92 0.12 0.61
N ASP A 47 21.52 0.25 1.79
CA ASP A 47 22.36 -0.77 2.44
C ASP A 47 21.55 -1.91 3.10
N GLY A 48 20.22 -1.81 3.05
CA GLY A 48 19.29 -2.75 3.67
C GLY A 48 19.01 -2.47 5.15
N LYS A 49 19.54 -1.39 5.72
CA LYS A 49 19.26 -1.00 7.10
C LYS A 49 17.79 -0.61 7.25
N GLU A 50 17.14 -1.19 8.26
CA GLU A 50 15.74 -0.93 8.56
C GLU A 50 15.63 0.04 9.74
N THR A 51 14.95 1.16 9.54
CA THR A 51 14.66 2.15 10.57
C THR A 51 13.15 2.25 10.76
N ILE A 52 12.67 2.02 11.99
CA ILE A 52 11.25 2.19 12.32
C ILE A 52 10.99 3.69 12.44
N ILE A 53 10.27 4.26 11.47
CA ILE A 53 9.89 5.69 11.50
C ILE A 53 8.73 5.93 12.48
N GLY A 54 7.83 4.95 12.63
CA GLY A 54 6.71 5.10 13.54
C GLY A 54 5.84 3.86 13.67
N LYS A 55 4.98 3.89 14.70
CA LYS A 55 3.80 3.03 14.73
C LYS A 55 2.90 3.47 13.57
N PRO A 56 2.42 2.59 12.70
CA PRO A 56 1.45 2.95 11.71
C PRO A 56 0.15 3.11 12.45
N GLU A 57 -0.35 4.33 12.48
CA GLU A 57 -1.74 4.59 12.76
C GLU A 57 -2.64 4.15 11.58
N PHE A 58 -2.35 3.03 10.92
CA PHE A 58 -3.31 2.37 10.02
C PHE A 58 -4.40 1.64 10.84
N GLY A 59 -4.80 2.21 11.97
CA GLY A 59 -6.01 1.86 12.67
C GLY A 59 -7.20 2.48 11.94
N THR A 60 -8.28 1.72 11.80
CA THR A 60 -9.55 2.28 11.35
C THR A 60 -10.02 3.32 12.36
N LYS A 61 -10.02 4.60 11.98
CA LYS A 61 -10.70 5.63 12.78
C LYS A 61 -12.20 5.42 12.62
N ARG A 62 -12.90 5.15 13.71
CA ARG A 62 -14.38 5.12 13.73
C ARG A 62 -14.89 6.51 13.36
N ILE A 63 -15.25 6.69 12.10
CA ILE A 63 -16.01 7.84 11.62
C ILE A 63 -17.44 7.72 12.15
N GLU A 64 -17.95 8.79 12.75
CA GLU A 64 -19.39 8.90 13.04
C GLU A 64 -20.13 8.73 11.71
N LYS A 65 -20.87 7.61 11.60
CA LYS A 65 -21.49 7.06 10.38
C LYS A 65 -21.71 8.11 9.27
N LYS A 66 -20.82 8.16 8.29
CA LYS A 66 -21.21 8.59 6.94
C LYS A 66 -21.78 7.36 6.26
N GLN A 67 -23.08 7.37 5.99
CA GLN A 67 -23.72 6.34 5.19
C GLN A 67 -23.09 6.38 3.80
N ILE A 68 -22.24 5.41 3.49
CA ILE A 68 -21.62 5.30 2.17
C ILE A 68 -22.59 4.49 1.31
N THR A 69 -23.41 5.19 0.54
CA THR A 69 -24.28 4.55 -0.46
C THR A 69 -23.43 4.15 -1.65
N LEU A 70 -23.14 2.86 -1.78
CA LEU A 70 -22.52 2.30 -2.97
C LEU A 70 -23.56 2.28 -4.08
N LYS A 71 -23.29 2.97 -5.21
CA LYS A 71 -24.15 2.88 -6.38
C LYS A 71 -23.92 1.51 -7.05
N PRO A 72 -24.99 0.78 -7.42
CA PRO A 72 -24.86 -0.38 -8.27
C PRO A 72 -24.30 0.05 -9.63
N SER A 73 -23.34 -0.72 -10.14
CA SER A 73 -22.82 -0.59 -11.51
C SER A 73 -23.95 -0.90 -12.49
N ALA A 74 -24.11 -0.06 -13.53
CA ALA A 74 -25.13 -0.18 -14.57
C ALA A 74 -24.63 -1.00 -15.76
#